data_AF-A0A4R4SGN2-F1
#
_entry.id   AF-A0A4R4SGN2-F1
#
_cell.length_a   1.000
_cell.length_b   1.000
_cell.length_c   1.000
_cell.angle_alpha   90.00
_cell.angle_beta   90.00
_cell.angle_gamma   90.00
#
_symmetry.space_group_name_H-M   'P 1'
#
loop_
_entity.id
_entity.type
_entity.pdbx_description
1 polymer ?
#
loop_
_entity_poly.entity_id
_entity_poly.type
_entity_poly.pdbx_seq_one_letter_code
_entity_poly.pdbx_strand_id
1 'polypeptide(L)' 'MADEIRAEMVANVWKVVASAGDTVSEGDTLVVLESMKMEIPVVAESDGVVQQLAVNEGDVVQDGDLIAVIG' A
#
# COMPACT_ATOMS: atom_id res chain seq x y z
N MET A 1 -6.00 9.90 -14.10
CA MET A 1 -4.99 10.53 -13.22
C MET A 1 -4.43 9.39 -12.40
N ALA A 2 -3.14 9.38 -12.09
CA ALA A 2 -2.61 8.31 -11.25
C ALA A 2 -2.85 8.69 -9.79
N ASP A 3 -3.41 7.76 -9.01
CA ASP A 3 -3.67 7.91 -7.58
C ASP A 3 -2.50 7.32 -6.80
N GLU A 4 -1.88 8.12 -5.94
CA GLU A 4 -0.73 7.73 -5.15
C GLU A 4 -1.16 7.38 -3.73
N ILE A 5 -0.96 6.12 -3.35
CA ILE A 5 -1.23 5.63 -1.99
C ILE A 5 0.05 5.79 -1.18
N ARG A 6 -0.03 6.53 -0.08
CA ARG A 6 1.11 6.91 0.76
C ARG A 6 0.92 6.42 2.19
N ALA A 7 2.02 6.17 2.88
CA ALA A 7 2.00 5.86 4.30
C ALA A 7 1.57 7.09 5.11
N GLU A 8 0.70 6.90 6.10
CA GLU A 8 0.25 7.98 7.01
C GLU A 8 0.98 7.96 8.37
N MET A 9 1.91 7.03 8.53
CA MET A 9 2.69 6.85 9.76
C MET A 9 3.94 6.03 9.51
N VAL A 10 4.83 6.03 10.50
CA VAL A 10 5.98 5.12 10.53
C VAL A 10 5.51 3.70 10.89
N ALA A 11 5.81 2.73 10.04
CA ALA A 11 5.43 1.33 10.26
C ALA A 11 6.34 0.36 9.49
N ASN A 12 6.29 -0.93 9.83
CA ASN A 12 6.93 -1.98 9.04
C ASN A 12 5.93 -2.51 8.00
N VAL A 13 6.39 -2.82 6.79
CA VAL A 13 5.58 -3.52 5.79
C VAL A 13 5.56 -4.99 6.16
N TRP A 14 4.44 -5.43 6.73
CA TRP A 14 4.32 -6.81 7.20
C TRP A 14 4.00 -7.78 6.07
N LYS A 15 3.10 -7.38 5.16
CA LYS A 15 2.72 -8.18 3.99
C LYS A 15 2.47 -7.30 2.78
N VAL A 16 2.82 -7.79 1.60
CA VAL A 16 2.41 -7.21 0.32
C VAL A 16 1.41 -8.18 -0.31
N VAL A 17 0.18 -7.72 -0.51
CA VAL A 17 -0.94 -8.59 -0.97
C VAL A 17 -1.32 -8.35 -2.42
N ALA A 18 -1.13 -7.14 -2.93
CA ALA A 18 -1.29 -6.83 -4.35
C ALA A 18 0.03 -6.99 -5.13
N SER A 19 -0.05 -7.03 -6.45
CA SER A 19 1.08 -7.00 -7.37
C SER A 19 0.85 -5.95 -8.46
N ALA A 20 1.94 -5.45 -9.06
CA ALA A 20 1.83 -4.58 -10.22
C ALA A 20 1.14 -5.32 -11.39
N GLY A 21 0.14 -4.69 -11.98
CA GLY A 21 -0.74 -5.24 -13.01
C GLY A 21 -2.08 -5.76 -12.49
N ASP A 22 -2.27 -5.87 -11.17
CA ASP A 22 -3.54 -6.32 -10.61
C ASP A 22 -4.62 -5.25 -10.74
N THR A 23 -5.85 -5.67 -11.09
CA THR A 23 -7.04 -4.82 -10.97
C THR A 23 -7.53 -4.85 -9.53
N VAL A 24 -7.77 -3.66 -8.97
CA VAL A 24 -8.24 -3.46 -7.60
C VAL A 24 -9.47 -2.56 -7.59
N SER A 25 -10.32 -2.75 -6.59
CA SER A 25 -11.45 -1.87 -6.29
C SER A 25 -11.17 -1.01 -5.06
N GLU A 26 -11.89 0.10 -4.92
CA GLU A 26 -11.88 0.90 -3.70
C GLU A 26 -12.10 0.01 -2.46
N GLY A 27 -11.19 0.12 -1.49
CA GLY A 27 -11.19 -0.68 -0.27
C GLY A 27 -10.41 -2.00 -0.34
N ASP A 28 -9.94 -2.43 -1.51
CA ASP A 28 -9.08 -3.62 -1.62
C ASP A 28 -7.73 -3.38 -0.95
N THR A 29 -7.24 -4.36 -0.20
CA THR A 29 -5.97 -4.23 0.52
C THR A 29 -4.79 -4.42 -0.43
N LEU A 30 -3.84 -3.47 -0.39
CA LEU A 30 -2.62 -3.47 -1.21
C LEU A 30 -1.42 -4.02 -0.44
N VAL A 31 -1.27 -3.54 0.80
CA VAL A 31 -0.25 -3.99 1.75
C VAL A 31 -0.84 -3.98 3.16
N VAL A 32 -0.23 -4.72 4.07
CA VAL A 32 -0.53 -4.65 5.50
C VAL A 32 0.71 -4.13 6.21
N LEU A 33 0.55 -3.04 6.94
CA LEU A 33 1.58 -2.48 7.79
C LEU A 33 1.45 -3.04 9.21
N GLU A 34 2.57 -3.09 9.95
CA GLU A 34 2.61 -3.41 11.37
C GLU A 34 3.23 -2.25 12.14
N SER A 35 2.50 -1.75 13.14
CA SER A 35 3.01 -0.78 14.10
C SER A 35 2.46 -1.07 15.50
N MET A 36 3.32 -1.08 16.51
CA MET A 36 2.95 -1.36 17.91
C MET A 36 2.12 -2.66 18.09
N LYS A 37 2.45 -3.72 17.34
CA LYS A 37 1.74 -5.01 17.32
C LYS A 37 0.29 -4.94 16.79
N MET A 38 -0.05 -3.87 16.08
CA MET A 38 -1.32 -3.72 15.37
C MET A 38 -1.06 -3.83 13.87
N GLU A 39 -1.93 -4.59 13.21
CA GLU A 39 -1.98 -4.72 11.75
C GLU A 39 -2.85 -3.61 11.17
N ILE A 40 -2.34 -2.91 10.16
CA ILE A 40 -2.96 -1.73 9.57
C ILE A 40 -3.03 -1.97 8.05
N PRO A 41 -4.19 -2.37 7.52
CA PRO A 41 -4.34 -2.56 6.08
C PRO A 41 -4.29 -1.21 5.38
N VAL A 42 -3.45 -1.11 4.34
CA VAL A 42 -3.44 0.00 3.40
C VAL A 42 -4.27 -0.42 2.21
N VAL A 43 -5.32 0.34 1.93
CA VAL A 43 -6.32 0.00 0.93
C VAL A 43 -6.21 0.92 -0.30
N ALA A 44 -6.72 0.46 -1.43
CA ALA A 44 -6.94 1.29 -2.59
C ALA A 44 -8.02 2.35 -2.28
N GLU A 45 -7.75 3.60 -2.66
CA GLU A 45 -8.70 4.73 -2.50
C GLU A 45 -9.63 4.90 -3.70
N SER A 46 -9.40 4.13 -4.77
CA SER A 46 -10.16 4.17 -6.02
C SER A 46 -10.04 2.84 -6.76
N ASP A 47 -11.01 2.59 -7.64
CA ASP A 47 -10.92 1.48 -8.61
C ASP A 47 -9.82 1.76 -9.64
N GLY A 48 -9.03 0.74 -9.99
CA GLY A 48 -8.02 0.90 -11.03
C GLY A 48 -7.09 -0.30 -11.19
N VAL A 49 -5.94 -0.06 -11.80
CA VAL A 49 -4.87 -1.06 -11.92
C VAL A 49 -3.67 -0.61 -11.09
N VAL A 50 -3.12 -1.51 -10.29
CA VAL A 50 -1.88 -1.27 -9.55
C VAL A 50 -0.75 -1.12 -10.57
N GLN A 51 -0.31 0.10 -10.82
CA GLN A 51 0.80 0.36 -11.74
C GLN A 51 2.14 0.01 -11.11
N GLN A 52 2.27 0.26 -9.80
CA GLN A 52 3.52 0.06 -9.07
C GLN A 52 3.24 -0.18 -7.58
N LEU A 53 4.03 -1.06 -6.99
CA LEU A 53 4.27 -1.13 -5.54
C LEU A 53 5.69 -0.66 -5.27
N ALA A 54 5.84 0.33 -4.41
CA ALA A 54 7.12 0.97 -4.10
C ALA A 54 7.79 0.40 -2.83
N VAL A 55 7.19 -0.64 -2.23
CA VAL A 55 7.63 -1.27 -0.99
C VAL A 55 7.67 -2.80 -1.12
N ASN A 56 8.48 -3.44 -0.29
CA ASN A 56 8.58 -4.89 -0.14
C ASN A 56 8.28 -5.30 1.31
N GLU A 57 7.97 -6.59 1.51
CA GLU A 57 7.84 -7.15 2.85
C GLU A 57 9.15 -6.99 3.65
N GLY A 58 9.02 -6.52 4.89
CA GLY A 58 10.13 -6.22 5.79
C GLY A 58 10.69 -4.80 5.68
N ASP A 59 10.25 -4.01 4.70
CA ASP A 59 10.64 -2.59 4.60
C ASP A 59 10.05 -1.77 5.75
N VAL A 60 10.70 -0.65 6.08
CA VAL A 60 10.18 0.34 7.03
C VAL A 60 9.76 1.58 6.24
N VAL A 61 8.50 1.97 6.37
CA VAL A 61 7.96 3.20 5.77
C VAL A 61 7.93 4.34 6.78
N GLN A 62 8.11 5.56 6.29
CA GLN A 62 7.91 6.82 7.01
C GLN A 62 6.59 7.48 6.59
N ASP A 63 6.13 8.44 7.38
CA ASP A 63 5.00 9.28 6.98
C ASP A 63 5.25 9.97 5.63
N GLY A 64 4.31 9.82 4.71
CA GLY A 64 4.36 10.33 3.34
C GLY A 64 5.10 9.45 2.33
N ASP A 65 5.76 8.36 2.74
CA ASP A 65 6.43 7.45 1.81
C ASP A 65 5.43 6.83 0.83
N LEU A 66 5.84 6.69 -0.43
CA LEU A 66 5.01 6.07 -1.47
C LEU A 66 4.90 4.57 -1.22
N ILE A 67 3.67 4.06 -1.23
CA ILE A 67 3.38 2.62 -1.10
C ILE A 67 2.99 2.04 -2.46
N ALA A 68 2.02 2.66 -3.13
CA ALA A 68 1.50 2.17 -4.39
C ALA A 68 1.05 3.31 -5.31
N VAL A 69 1.00 3.03 -6.61
CA VAL A 69 0.39 3.91 -7.61
C VAL A 69 -0.71 3.13 -8.32
N ILE A 70 -1.93 3.68 -8.33
CA ILE A 70 -3.09 3.15 -9.04
C ILE A 70 -3.35 4.02 -10.27
N GLY A 71 -3.67 3.38 -11.39
CA GLY A 71 -3.92 4.02 -12.70
C GLY A 71 -5.31 3.79 -13.25
#